data_AF-A0A0N5C402-F1
#
_entry.id   AF-A0A0N5C402-F1
#
_cell.length_a   1.000
_cell.length_b   1.000
_cell.length_c   1.000
_cell.angle_alpha   90.00
_cell.angle_beta   90.00
_cell.angle_gamma   90.00
#
_symmetry.space_group_name_H-M   'P 1'
#
loop_
_entity.id
_entity.type
_entity.pdbx_description
1 polymer ?
#
loop_
_entity_poly.entity_id
_entity_poly.type
_entity_poly.pdbx_seq_one_letter_code
_entity_poly.pdbx_strand_id
1 'polypeptide(L)'
;MLKNIFNIACTRRLTYFASNLPNSTGILPPNINISNLRVPIDKPIVNEDKSCVLPGYYHNVKIYSFPELNPKIVEAPTLQNILDKIDPSLNEDASKEIGEPNKSISPLYCTPRIMTIRKKKMKKFKRRKRYDRDFYKYQKYHHQKKIKAERKFRQQMALLIKEMEDFNPMEYVNKTIETAKLEWSSTVAPSGKKKYPHWSQLMEVEELYGITKEKYIDKRYGYPTEEDAKKLEYMTKEYLEGYCKKKR
;
A
#
# COMPACT_ATOMS: atom_id res chain seq x y z
N MET A 1 34.67 -40.35 -5.18
CA MET A 1 35.00 -38.92 -5.10
C MET A 1 33.77 -38.05 -5.38
N LEU A 2 32.87 -37.87 -4.42
CA LEU A 2 31.75 -36.93 -4.57
C LEU A 2 31.29 -36.47 -3.18
N LYS A 3 31.72 -35.28 -2.74
CA LYS A 3 31.09 -34.56 -1.62
C LYS A 3 31.20 -33.05 -1.84
N ASN A 4 30.06 -32.39 -1.68
CA ASN A 4 29.84 -31.00 -1.26
C ASN A 4 28.97 -30.20 -2.22
N ILE A 5 27.66 -30.42 -2.12
CA ILE A 5 26.66 -29.40 -2.48
C ILE A 5 26.34 -28.66 -1.19
N PHE A 6 26.74 -27.40 -1.12
CA PHE A 6 26.45 -26.49 0.00
C PHE A 6 24.96 -26.15 0.03
N ASN A 7 24.26 -26.55 1.10
CA ASN A 7 22.96 -25.99 1.47
C ASN A 7 23.17 -24.64 2.17
N ILE A 8 23.19 -23.55 1.42
CA ILE A 8 23.14 -22.19 1.97
C ILE A 8 21.67 -21.86 2.28
N ALA A 9 21.24 -22.20 3.49
CA ALA A 9 19.99 -21.69 4.03
C ALA A 9 20.15 -20.19 4.31
N CYS A 10 19.59 -19.36 3.43
CA CYS A 10 19.62 -17.91 3.55
C CYS A 10 18.62 -17.46 4.65
N THR A 11 19.03 -17.51 5.91
CA THR A 11 18.26 -16.90 7.00
C THR A 11 18.46 -15.39 6.95
N ARG A 12 17.46 -14.65 6.48
CA ARG A 12 17.44 -13.18 6.59
C ARG A 12 17.31 -12.79 8.06
N ARG A 13 18.43 -12.47 8.71
CA ARG A 13 18.43 -11.60 9.89
C ARG A 13 17.87 -10.25 9.45
N LEU A 14 16.85 -9.76 10.15
CA LEU A 14 16.48 -8.35 10.10
C LEU A 14 17.58 -7.57 10.82
N THR A 15 18.64 -7.21 10.10
CA THR A 15 19.49 -6.12 10.53
C THR A 15 18.66 -4.85 10.38
N TYR A 16 18.50 -4.12 11.49
CA TYR A 16 18.04 -2.74 11.44
C TYR A 16 18.90 -2.01 10.42
N PHE A 17 18.28 -1.49 9.36
CA PHE A 17 18.92 -0.53 8.48
C PHE A 17 19.18 0.73 9.33
N ALA A 18 20.38 0.83 9.90
CA ALA A 18 20.95 2.11 10.25
C ALA A 18 21.24 2.82 8.93
N SER A 19 20.30 3.65 8.48
CA SER A 19 20.57 4.63 7.44
C SER A 19 21.50 5.67 8.04
N ASN A 20 22.75 5.72 7.60
CA ASN A 20 23.55 6.94 7.74
C ASN A 20 22.79 8.05 7.02
N LEU A 21 22.29 9.04 7.77
CA LEU A 21 21.70 10.25 7.21
C LEU A 21 22.81 11.08 6.54
N PRO A 22 22.58 11.64 5.34
CA PRO A 22 23.44 12.71 4.84
C PRO A 22 23.25 13.96 5.71
N ASN A 23 24.35 14.62 6.07
CA ASN A 23 24.36 15.94 6.69
C ASN A 23 23.64 16.94 5.78
N SER A 24 22.36 17.17 6.06
CA SER A 24 21.53 18.19 5.44
C SER A 24 21.15 19.18 6.53
N THR A 25 21.82 20.33 6.52
CA THR A 25 21.41 21.52 7.27
C THR A 25 20.04 21.99 6.78
N GLY A 26 19.00 21.84 7.60
CA GLY A 26 17.68 22.35 7.26
C GLY A 26 16.55 21.96 8.21
N ILE A 27 16.35 22.79 9.23
CA ILE A 27 15.04 23.13 9.85
C ILE A 27 14.20 21.95 10.35
N LEU A 28 14.60 21.39 11.50
CA LEU A 28 13.71 20.67 12.42
C LEU A 28 14.01 21.13 13.85
N PRO A 29 13.01 21.10 14.77
CA PRO A 29 13.13 21.67 16.11
C PRO A 29 14.24 21.00 16.95
N PRO A 30 14.79 21.71 17.96
CA PRO A 30 15.96 21.27 18.70
C PRO A 30 15.68 19.95 19.43
N ASN A 31 16.55 18.97 19.17
CA ASN A 31 16.52 17.68 19.84
C ASN A 31 16.98 17.86 21.29
N ILE A 32 16.23 17.30 22.25
CA ILE A 32 16.55 17.37 23.68
C ILE A 32 17.90 16.67 23.88
N ASN A 33 18.88 17.47 24.29
CA ASN A 33 20.27 17.07 24.47
C ASN A 33 20.36 16.16 25.71
N ILE A 34 20.34 14.85 25.54
CA ILE A 34 20.72 13.90 26.60
C ILE A 34 22.25 13.84 26.61
N SER A 35 22.88 14.83 27.24
CA SER A 35 24.33 15.01 27.29
C SER A 35 25.05 14.15 28.32
N ASN A 36 24.38 13.21 28.98
CA ASN A 36 24.95 12.46 30.10
C ASN A 36 24.93 10.96 29.85
N LEU A 37 25.75 10.47 28.90
CA LEU A 37 26.25 9.08 28.83
C LEU A 37 27.25 8.95 27.65
N ARG A 38 28.35 9.70 27.69
CA ARG A 38 29.56 9.36 26.91
C ARG A 38 30.65 8.95 27.90
N VAL A 39 30.72 7.65 28.18
CA VAL A 39 31.96 7.04 28.65
C VAL A 39 32.79 6.74 27.41
N PRO A 40 34.04 7.23 27.30
CA PRO A 40 34.93 6.86 26.22
C PRO A 40 35.49 5.46 26.54
N ILE A 41 35.21 4.48 25.70
CA ILE A 41 35.92 3.20 25.72
C ILE A 41 36.67 3.09 24.40
N ASP A 42 37.84 3.72 24.39
CA ASP A 42 38.95 3.24 23.57
C ASP A 42 39.41 1.91 24.17
N LYS A 43 39.17 0.82 23.43
CA LYS A 43 40.03 -0.37 23.30
C LYS A 43 39.32 -1.36 22.35
N PRO A 44 39.95 -1.77 21.24
CA PRO A 44 39.42 -2.87 20.44
C PRO A 44 39.58 -4.15 21.26
N ILE A 45 38.44 -4.72 21.70
CA ILE A 45 38.45 -6.09 22.22
C ILE A 45 38.58 -7.00 21.00
N VAL A 46 39.80 -7.49 20.79
CA VAL A 46 40.05 -8.71 20.03
C VAL A 46 39.34 -9.83 20.81
N ASN A 47 38.13 -10.19 20.40
CA ASN A 47 37.48 -11.43 20.81
C ASN A 47 37.73 -12.44 19.70
N GLU A 48 38.87 -13.12 19.79
CA GLU A 48 38.95 -14.49 19.31
C GLU A 48 37.91 -15.32 20.08
N ASP A 49 37.08 -16.05 19.34
CA ASP A 49 36.29 -17.20 19.80
C ASP A 49 35.38 -17.01 21.02
N LYS A 50 34.35 -16.18 20.88
CA LYS A 50 33.13 -16.32 21.70
C LYS A 50 31.99 -16.84 20.85
N SER A 51 31.95 -18.17 20.73
CA SER A 51 30.77 -18.88 20.26
C SER A 51 29.57 -18.48 21.15
N CYS A 52 28.47 -18.07 20.52
CA CYS A 52 27.23 -17.81 21.24
C CYS A 52 26.68 -19.15 21.75
N VAL A 53 27.06 -19.50 22.96
CA VAL A 53 26.63 -20.73 23.62
C VAL A 53 25.21 -20.55 24.14
N LEU A 54 24.26 -21.33 23.62
CA LEU A 54 22.88 -21.38 24.08
C LEU A 54 22.82 -21.95 25.51
N PRO A 55 21.81 -21.59 26.33
CA PRO A 55 21.71 -21.96 27.75
C PRO A 55 21.60 -23.48 28.04
N GLY A 56 21.61 -24.34 27.03
CA GLY A 56 21.64 -25.81 27.17
C GLY A 56 23.01 -26.46 26.98
N TYR A 57 24.08 -25.70 26.78
CA TYR A 57 25.41 -26.25 26.47
C TYR A 57 26.27 -26.57 27.71
N TYR A 58 26.03 -25.89 28.84
CA TYR A 58 26.75 -26.14 30.10
C TYR A 58 26.26 -27.37 30.85
N HIS A 59 25.15 -27.94 30.42
CA HIS A 59 24.70 -29.24 30.89
C HIS A 59 24.88 -30.17 29.70
N ASN A 60 25.83 -31.09 29.78
CA ASN A 60 26.02 -32.17 28.82
C ASN A 60 24.80 -33.13 28.81
N VAL A 61 23.59 -32.62 28.62
CA VAL A 61 22.38 -33.41 28.46
C VAL A 61 22.38 -33.87 27.01
N LYS A 62 23.09 -34.96 26.76
CA LYS A 62 22.87 -35.78 25.58
C LYS A 62 21.48 -36.39 25.71
N ILE A 63 20.45 -35.69 25.26
CA ILE A 63 19.12 -36.28 25.07
C ILE A 63 19.23 -37.17 23.82
N TYR A 64 19.68 -38.40 24.01
CA TYR A 64 19.51 -39.45 23.02
C TYR A 64 18.08 -39.99 23.18
N SER A 65 17.13 -39.43 22.44
CA SER A 65 15.83 -40.08 22.29
C SER A 65 15.94 -41.18 21.23
N PHE A 66 16.65 -42.25 21.57
CA PHE A 66 16.35 -43.55 20.96
C PHE A 66 15.12 -44.12 21.67
N PRO A 67 14.22 -44.82 20.97
CA PRO A 67 13.17 -45.56 21.63
C PRO A 67 13.80 -46.67 22.48
N GLU A 68 13.84 -46.49 23.80
CA GLU A 68 14.15 -47.59 24.73
C GLU A 68 13.04 -48.64 24.61
N LEU A 69 13.40 -49.93 24.47
CA LEU A 69 12.45 -51.04 24.32
C LEU A 69 11.52 -51.23 25.51
N ASN A 70 11.88 -50.68 26.68
CA ASN A 70 11.07 -50.72 27.89
C ASN A 70 10.61 -49.30 28.25
N PRO A 71 9.31 -49.00 28.22
CA PRO A 71 8.82 -47.68 28.60
C PRO A 71 9.04 -47.46 30.11
N LYS A 72 9.76 -46.39 30.47
CA LYS A 72 9.74 -45.88 31.84
C LYS A 72 8.41 -45.17 32.08
N ILE A 73 7.64 -45.64 33.05
CA ILE A 73 6.43 -44.96 33.51
C ILE A 73 6.90 -43.71 34.25
N VAL A 74 6.71 -42.55 33.63
CA VAL A 74 6.92 -41.27 34.29
C VAL A 74 5.64 -40.95 35.03
N GLU A 75 5.65 -41.12 36.35
CA GLU A 75 4.56 -40.68 37.20
C GLU A 75 4.53 -39.15 37.20
N ALA A 76 3.40 -38.58 36.77
CA ALA A 76 3.17 -37.16 36.86
C ALA A 76 3.17 -36.76 38.35
N PRO A 77 3.80 -35.64 38.73
CA PRO A 77 3.78 -35.20 40.13
C PRO A 77 2.33 -35.03 40.57
N THR A 78 1.91 -35.82 41.55
CA THR A 78 0.55 -35.81 42.09
C THR A 78 0.29 -34.43 42.70
N LEU A 79 -0.84 -33.80 42.32
CA LEU A 79 -1.22 -32.43 42.73
C LEU A 79 -1.23 -32.20 44.25
N GLN A 80 -1.30 -33.26 45.05
CA GLN A 80 -1.26 -33.23 46.51
C GLN A 80 0.00 -32.51 47.04
N ASN A 81 1.17 -32.75 46.45
CA ASN A 81 2.43 -32.14 46.92
C ASN A 81 2.54 -30.62 46.64
N ILE A 82 1.67 -30.09 45.77
CA ILE A 82 1.63 -28.67 45.41
C ILE A 82 0.58 -27.94 46.25
N LEU A 83 -0.53 -28.61 46.59
CA LEU A 83 -1.64 -28.05 47.37
C LEU A 83 -1.29 -27.83 48.84
N ASP A 84 -0.45 -28.68 49.44
CA ASP A 84 -0.03 -28.57 50.85
C ASP A 84 0.79 -27.31 51.16
N LYS A 85 1.27 -26.60 50.14
CA LYS A 85 2.13 -25.40 50.30
C LYS A 85 1.40 -24.07 50.16
N ILE A 86 0.12 -24.04 49.78
CA ILE A 86 -0.51 -22.80 49.31
C ILE A 86 -1.49 -22.16 50.30
N ASP A 87 -2.25 -22.86 51.14
CA ASP A 87 -3.04 -22.20 52.20
C ASP A 87 -3.74 -23.22 53.13
N PRO A 88 -3.57 -23.18 54.47
CA PRO A 88 -4.32 -24.05 55.39
C PRO A 88 -5.78 -23.61 55.61
N SER A 89 -6.20 -22.47 55.04
CA SER A 89 -7.55 -21.92 55.19
C SER A 89 -8.61 -22.51 54.23
N LEU A 90 -8.24 -23.39 53.30
CA LEU A 90 -9.15 -23.96 52.30
C LEU A 90 -10.00 -25.16 52.77
N ASN A 91 -9.87 -25.59 54.03
CA ASN A 91 -10.60 -26.76 54.53
C ASN A 91 -12.10 -26.52 54.78
N GLU A 92 -12.56 -25.27 54.88
CA GLU A 92 -13.99 -24.96 55.06
C GLU A 92 -14.78 -24.96 53.73
N ASP A 93 -14.10 -24.78 52.59
CA ASP A 93 -14.72 -24.78 51.25
C ASP A 93 -14.65 -26.14 50.54
N ALA A 94 -14.04 -27.16 51.17
CA ALA A 94 -13.88 -28.51 50.62
C ALA A 94 -15.20 -29.29 50.40
N SER A 95 -16.33 -28.75 50.86
CA SER A 95 -17.68 -29.31 50.65
C SER A 95 -18.44 -28.66 49.48
N LYS A 96 -17.86 -27.68 48.78
CA LYS A 96 -18.39 -27.24 47.48
C LYS A 96 -17.90 -28.22 46.42
N GLU A 97 -18.75 -29.18 46.07
CA GLU A 97 -18.60 -29.92 44.83
C GLU A 97 -18.43 -28.92 43.67
N ILE A 98 -17.21 -28.83 43.14
CA ILE A 98 -16.95 -28.11 41.90
C ILE A 98 -17.63 -28.93 40.82
N GLY A 99 -18.91 -28.62 40.54
CA GLY A 99 -19.63 -29.24 39.44
C GLY A 99 -18.82 -29.11 38.16
N GLU A 100 -18.73 -30.19 37.38
CA GLU A 100 -18.05 -30.15 36.09
C GLU A 100 -18.57 -28.94 35.30
N PRO A 101 -17.71 -28.06 34.76
CA PRO A 101 -18.18 -26.94 33.97
C PRO A 101 -19.02 -27.51 32.83
N ASN A 102 -20.29 -27.10 32.74
CA ASN A 102 -21.27 -27.59 31.78
C ASN A 102 -20.59 -27.79 30.41
N LYS A 103 -20.38 -29.07 30.02
CA LYS A 103 -19.80 -29.49 28.72
C LYS A 103 -20.71 -29.14 27.54
N SER A 104 -21.72 -28.28 27.73
CA SER A 104 -22.41 -27.61 26.65
C SER A 104 -21.41 -26.66 26.00
N ILE A 105 -20.62 -27.19 25.07
CA ILE A 105 -19.90 -26.39 24.09
C ILE A 105 -20.97 -25.55 23.40
N SER A 106 -21.19 -24.33 23.89
CA SER A 106 -22.08 -23.40 23.20
C SER A 106 -21.55 -23.32 21.77
N PRO A 107 -22.39 -23.59 20.75
CA PRO A 107 -21.93 -23.49 19.38
C PRO A 107 -21.38 -22.08 19.22
N LEU A 108 -20.08 -21.99 18.95
CA LEU A 108 -19.34 -20.73 18.87
C LEU A 108 -19.86 -20.01 17.62
N TYR A 109 -20.98 -19.30 17.76
CA TYR A 109 -21.58 -18.54 16.67
C TYR A 109 -20.55 -17.54 16.22
N CYS A 110 -19.98 -17.79 15.04
CA CYS A 110 -18.90 -16.99 14.55
C CYS A 110 -19.47 -15.62 14.19
N THR A 111 -19.29 -14.65 15.08
CA THR A 111 -19.83 -13.31 14.88
C THR A 111 -19.37 -12.78 13.51
N PRO A 112 -20.20 -11.98 12.82
CA PRO A 112 -19.84 -11.44 11.50
C PRO A 112 -18.46 -10.76 11.46
N ARG A 113 -18.05 -10.19 12.60
CA ARG A 113 -16.72 -9.61 12.82
C ARG A 113 -15.60 -10.65 12.77
N ILE A 114 -15.73 -11.79 13.46
CA ILE A 114 -14.73 -12.87 13.44
C ILE A 114 -14.60 -13.48 12.03
N MET A 115 -15.71 -13.65 11.33
CA MET A 115 -15.71 -14.08 9.92
C MET A 115 -14.93 -13.11 9.02
N THR A 116 -15.12 -11.81 9.21
CA THR A 116 -14.38 -10.77 8.49
C THR A 116 -12.89 -10.82 8.80
N ILE A 117 -12.52 -10.98 10.08
CA ILE A 117 -11.12 -11.11 10.52
C ILE A 117 -10.47 -12.33 9.86
N ARG A 118 -11.13 -13.49 9.86
CA ARG A 118 -10.60 -14.72 9.23
C ARG A 118 -10.41 -14.55 7.72
N LYS A 119 -11.37 -13.91 7.03
CA LYS A 119 -11.24 -13.57 5.60
C LYS A 119 -10.04 -12.65 5.35
N LYS A 120 -9.87 -11.58 6.14
CA LYS A 120 -8.73 -10.65 6.03
C LYS A 120 -7.39 -11.35 6.31
N LYS A 121 -7.34 -12.19 7.36
CA LYS A 121 -6.16 -13.02 7.72
C LYS A 121 -5.76 -13.91 6.56
N MET A 122 -6.71 -14.66 5.99
CA MET A 122 -6.46 -15.57 4.88
C MET A 122 -6.02 -14.81 3.61
N LYS A 123 -6.65 -13.66 3.30
CA LYS A 123 -6.23 -12.80 2.18
C LYS A 123 -4.79 -12.29 2.36
N LYS A 124 -4.41 -11.86 3.56
CA LYS A 124 -3.03 -11.41 3.88
C LYS A 124 -2.04 -12.57 3.75
N PHE A 125 -2.37 -13.75 4.29
CA PHE A 125 -1.53 -14.95 4.21
C PHE A 125 -1.29 -15.37 2.74
N LYS A 126 -2.36 -15.50 1.95
CA LYS A 126 -2.26 -15.85 0.53
C LYS A 126 -1.49 -14.79 -0.28
N ARG A 127 -1.65 -13.50 0.05
CA ARG A 127 -0.89 -12.42 -0.58
C ARG A 127 0.61 -12.53 -0.30
N ARG A 128 0.99 -12.79 0.96
CA ARG A 128 2.40 -12.99 1.34
C ARG A 128 2.99 -14.19 0.61
N LYS A 129 2.31 -15.35 0.64
CA LYS A 129 2.76 -16.55 -0.07
C LYS A 129 2.92 -16.33 -1.58
N ARG A 130 2.02 -15.55 -2.20
CA ARG A 130 2.14 -15.15 -3.62
C ARG A 130 3.35 -14.25 -3.84
N TYR A 131 3.56 -13.26 -2.99
CA TYR A 131 4.70 -12.36 -3.07
C TYR A 131 6.03 -13.10 -2.94
N ASP A 132 6.14 -14.02 -1.99
CA ASP A 132 7.36 -14.80 -1.77
C ASP A 132 7.64 -15.73 -2.95
N ARG A 133 6.61 -16.40 -3.49
CA ARG A 133 6.72 -17.24 -4.68
C ARG A 133 7.15 -16.43 -5.92
N ASP A 134 6.56 -15.25 -6.10
CA ASP A 134 6.75 -14.43 -7.30
C ASP A 134 7.78 -13.29 -7.06
N PHE A 135 8.63 -13.41 -6.04
CA PHE A 135 9.51 -12.34 -5.53
C PHE A 135 10.39 -11.72 -6.62
N TYR A 136 11.08 -12.57 -7.40
CA TYR A 136 11.97 -12.11 -8.47
C TYR A 136 11.23 -11.41 -9.61
N LYS A 137 9.99 -11.84 -9.91
CA LYS A 137 9.15 -11.16 -10.91
C LYS A 137 8.80 -9.74 -10.46
N TYR A 138 8.48 -9.56 -9.18
CA TYR A 138 8.24 -8.23 -8.61
C TYR A 138 9.50 -7.36 -8.61
N GLN A 139 10.65 -7.92 -8.25
CA GLN A 139 11.92 -7.16 -8.28
C GLN A 139 12.26 -6.67 -9.68
N LYS A 140 12.16 -7.55 -10.69
CA LYS A 140 12.36 -7.18 -12.10
C LYS A 140 11.41 -6.06 -12.52
N TYR A 141 10.12 -6.19 -12.18
CA TYR A 141 9.11 -5.17 -12.50
C TYR A 141 9.40 -3.84 -11.80
N HIS A 142 9.76 -3.83 -10.51
CA HIS A 142 10.07 -2.60 -9.77
C HIS A 142 11.32 -1.92 -10.31
N HIS A 143 12.34 -2.69 -10.68
CA HIS A 143 13.54 -2.17 -11.32
C HIS A 143 13.21 -1.52 -12.67
N GLN A 144 12.44 -2.19 -13.54
CA GLN A 144 11.97 -1.62 -14.80
C GLN A 144 11.15 -0.35 -14.61
N LYS A 145 10.26 -0.32 -13.61
CA LYS A 145 9.46 0.86 -13.27
C LYS A 145 10.36 2.05 -12.88
N LYS A 146 11.41 1.82 -12.08
CA LYS A 146 12.40 2.84 -11.71
C LYS A 146 13.18 3.34 -12.92
N ILE A 147 13.67 2.45 -13.77
CA ILE A 147 14.36 2.82 -15.01
C ILE A 147 13.46 3.67 -15.92
N LYS A 148 12.20 3.29 -16.07
CA LYS A 148 11.24 4.05 -16.90
C LYS A 148 11.00 5.45 -16.34
N ALA A 149 10.87 5.57 -15.02
CA ALA A 149 10.72 6.86 -14.36
C ALA A 149 11.96 7.74 -14.56
N GLU A 150 13.16 7.17 -14.37
CA GLU A 150 14.43 7.85 -14.58
C GLU A 150 14.59 8.33 -16.03
N ARG A 151 14.28 7.49 -17.02
CA ARG A 151 14.31 7.88 -18.44
C ARG A 151 13.36 9.03 -18.73
N LYS A 152 12.14 9.00 -18.18
CA LYS A 152 11.17 10.08 -18.36
C LYS A 152 11.68 11.38 -17.73
N PHE A 153 12.28 11.29 -16.54
CA PHE A 153 12.89 12.45 -15.89
C PHE A 153 14.01 13.05 -16.75
N ARG A 154 14.94 12.24 -17.27
CA ARG A 154 16.00 12.71 -18.17
C ARG A 154 15.46 13.34 -19.44
N GLN A 155 14.42 12.76 -20.04
CA GLN A 155 13.77 13.34 -21.22
C GLN A 155 13.17 14.72 -20.91
N GLN A 156 12.51 14.87 -19.76
CA GLN A 156 11.97 16.16 -19.33
C GLN A 156 13.07 17.20 -19.11
N MET A 157 14.17 16.82 -18.46
CA MET A 157 15.30 17.72 -18.24
C MET A 157 15.98 18.12 -19.54
N ALA A 158 16.18 17.18 -20.47
CA ALA A 158 16.74 17.47 -21.78
C ALA A 158 15.85 18.41 -22.59
N LEU A 159 14.52 18.26 -22.50
CA LEU A 159 13.58 19.19 -23.11
C LEU A 159 13.70 20.59 -22.51
N LEU A 160 13.75 20.73 -21.18
CA LEU A 160 13.90 22.03 -20.53
C LEU A 160 15.22 22.72 -20.90
N ILE A 161 16.33 21.98 -20.93
CA ILE A 161 17.63 22.52 -21.34
C ILE A 161 17.56 22.99 -22.78
N LYS A 162 16.98 22.18 -23.68
CA LYS A 162 16.79 22.56 -25.07
C LYS A 162 15.91 23.80 -25.22
N GLU A 163 14.80 23.87 -24.48
CA GLU A 163 13.93 25.06 -24.45
C GLU A 163 14.68 26.31 -23.99
N MET A 164 15.62 26.17 -23.04
CA MET A 164 16.49 27.27 -22.61
C MET A 164 17.53 27.66 -23.66
N GLU A 165 18.15 26.68 -24.34
CA GLU A 165 19.11 26.92 -25.42
C GLU A 165 18.46 27.59 -26.63
N ASP A 166 17.26 27.14 -27.00
CA ASP A 166 16.45 27.67 -28.11
C ASP A 166 15.71 28.97 -27.73
N PHE A 167 15.82 29.46 -26.49
CA PHE A 167 15.05 30.61 -26.00
C PHE A 167 15.52 31.92 -26.64
N ASN A 168 14.67 32.50 -27.50
CA ASN A 168 14.87 33.83 -28.05
C ASN A 168 14.02 34.87 -27.29
N PRO A 169 14.64 35.81 -26.53
CA PRO A 169 13.91 36.76 -25.69
C PRO A 169 13.06 37.74 -26.51
N MET A 170 13.51 38.15 -27.69
CA MET A 170 12.78 39.10 -28.53
C MET A 170 11.50 38.48 -29.08
N GLU A 171 11.56 37.23 -29.52
CA GLU A 171 10.36 36.50 -29.93
C GLU A 171 9.38 36.31 -28.78
N TYR A 172 9.88 36.03 -27.57
CA TYR A 172 9.03 35.88 -26.39
C TYR A 172 8.29 37.19 -26.06
N VAL A 173 8.98 38.33 -26.07
CA VAL A 173 8.36 39.65 -25.85
C VAL A 173 7.34 39.97 -26.95
N ASN A 174 7.67 39.73 -28.22
CA ASN A 174 6.74 39.96 -29.31
C ASN A 174 5.48 39.10 -29.19
N LYS A 175 5.65 37.78 -28.93
CA LYS A 175 4.53 36.86 -28.69
C LYS A 175 3.67 37.29 -27.49
N THR A 176 4.29 37.73 -26.39
CA THR A 176 3.52 38.20 -25.22
C THR A 176 2.73 39.47 -25.53
N ILE A 177 3.30 40.44 -26.25
CA ILE A 177 2.58 41.64 -26.72
C ILE A 177 1.44 41.26 -27.66
N GLU A 178 1.66 40.36 -28.63
CA GLU A 178 0.63 39.87 -29.55
C GLU A 178 -0.51 39.17 -28.79
N THR A 179 -0.19 38.28 -27.86
CA THR A 179 -1.20 37.60 -27.04
C THR A 179 -1.96 38.58 -26.13
N ALA A 180 -1.32 39.63 -25.64
CA ALA A 180 -2.00 40.67 -24.84
C ALA A 180 -2.93 41.55 -25.70
N LYS A 181 -2.57 41.78 -26.97
CA LYS A 181 -3.41 42.49 -27.95
C LYS A 181 -4.52 41.62 -28.54
N LEU A 182 -4.48 40.30 -28.32
CA LEU A 182 -5.43 39.35 -28.89
C LEU A 182 -6.81 39.52 -28.25
N GLU A 183 -7.77 40.06 -29.01
CA GLU A 183 -9.16 40.13 -28.59
C GLU A 183 -9.81 38.74 -28.62
N TRP A 184 -10.38 38.31 -27.48
CA TRP A 184 -11.00 36.99 -27.31
C TRP A 184 -12.21 36.75 -28.23
N SER A 185 -12.85 37.82 -28.72
CA SER A 185 -13.96 37.78 -29.67
C SER A 185 -13.56 37.24 -31.05
N SER A 186 -12.28 37.38 -31.42
CA SER A 186 -11.75 37.06 -32.75
C SER A 186 -11.26 35.62 -32.91
N THR A 187 -10.92 34.94 -31.80
CA THR A 187 -10.30 33.60 -31.87
C THR A 187 -11.28 32.46 -31.66
N VAL A 188 -11.37 31.62 -32.69
CA VAL A 188 -12.23 30.44 -32.72
C VAL A 188 -11.38 29.19 -32.47
N ALA A 189 -11.86 28.28 -31.62
CA ALA A 189 -11.24 26.97 -31.44
C ALA A 189 -11.25 26.17 -32.75
N PRO A 190 -10.37 25.18 -32.92
CA PRO A 190 -10.41 24.28 -34.08
C PRO A 190 -11.77 23.56 -34.28
N SER A 191 -12.61 23.53 -33.25
CA SER A 191 -13.98 23.00 -33.29
C SER A 191 -15.04 24.00 -33.80
N GLY A 192 -14.65 25.23 -34.16
CA GLY A 192 -15.57 26.30 -34.58
C GLY A 192 -16.23 27.07 -33.42
N LYS A 193 -15.96 26.71 -32.16
CA LYS A 193 -16.50 27.40 -30.98
C LYS A 193 -15.61 28.55 -30.55
N LYS A 194 -16.17 29.70 -30.15
CA LYS A 194 -15.40 30.80 -29.55
C LYS A 194 -14.68 30.31 -28.29
N LYS A 195 -13.38 30.60 -28.16
CA LYS A 195 -12.62 30.29 -26.94
C LYS A 195 -12.85 31.39 -25.92
N TYR A 196 -13.75 31.13 -24.96
CA TYR A 196 -13.92 32.07 -23.86
C TYR A 196 -12.94 31.76 -22.71
N PRO A 197 -12.47 32.78 -21.96
CA PRO A 197 -11.61 32.59 -20.80
C PRO A 197 -12.28 31.77 -19.67
N HIS A 198 -11.51 31.10 -18.81
CA HIS A 198 -12.07 30.29 -17.72
C HIS A 198 -13.03 31.05 -16.78
N TRP A 199 -12.84 32.35 -16.58
CA TRP A 199 -13.74 33.16 -15.73
C TRP A 199 -15.12 33.40 -16.37
N SER A 200 -15.23 33.33 -17.70
CA SER A 200 -16.53 33.36 -18.40
C SER A 200 -17.35 32.08 -18.19
N GLN A 201 -16.73 30.99 -17.72
CA GLN A 201 -17.45 29.78 -17.33
C GLN A 201 -18.31 30.00 -16.08
N LEU A 202 -18.03 31.05 -15.31
CA LEU A 202 -18.83 31.47 -14.15
C LEU A 202 -20.00 32.37 -14.54
N MET A 203 -20.05 32.86 -15.78
CA MET A 203 -21.16 33.66 -16.30
C MET A 203 -22.26 32.76 -16.86
N GLU A 204 -23.51 33.16 -16.69
CA GLU A 204 -24.64 32.45 -17.32
C GLU A 204 -24.61 32.64 -18.84
N VAL A 205 -25.17 31.68 -19.58
CA VAL A 205 -25.17 31.69 -21.06
C VAL A 205 -25.90 32.93 -21.56
N GLU A 206 -26.94 33.34 -20.84
CA GLU A 206 -27.75 34.54 -21.04
C GLU A 206 -26.91 35.82 -20.95
N GLU A 207 -26.01 35.91 -19.97
CA GLU A 207 -25.10 37.05 -19.79
C GLU A 207 -24.06 37.10 -20.93
N LEU A 208 -23.61 35.94 -21.43
CA LEU A 208 -22.70 35.85 -22.57
C LEU A 208 -23.32 36.35 -23.88
N TYR A 209 -24.63 36.18 -24.07
CA TYR A 209 -25.36 36.64 -25.25
C TYR A 209 -26.01 38.02 -25.04
N GLY A 210 -25.78 38.69 -23.91
CA GLY A 210 -26.35 40.01 -23.61
C GLY A 210 -27.87 39.99 -23.47
N ILE A 211 -28.45 38.86 -23.06
CA ILE A 211 -29.89 38.69 -22.89
C ILE A 211 -30.29 39.26 -21.51
N THR A 212 -31.41 39.98 -21.47
CA THR A 212 -31.95 40.49 -20.21
C THR A 212 -32.31 39.33 -19.28
N LYS A 213 -32.07 39.45 -17.97
CA LYS A 213 -32.32 38.39 -16.97
C LYS A 213 -33.75 37.84 -16.98
N GLU A 214 -34.69 38.58 -17.54
CA GLU A 214 -36.09 38.20 -17.70
C GLU A 214 -36.33 37.17 -18.82
N LYS A 215 -35.41 37.08 -19.80
CA LYS A 215 -35.47 36.13 -20.91
C LYS A 215 -34.50 34.98 -20.67
N TYR A 216 -35.04 33.85 -20.25
CA TYR A 216 -34.30 32.60 -20.06
C TYR A 216 -34.11 31.86 -21.38
N ILE A 217 -32.89 31.37 -21.65
CA ILE A 217 -32.67 30.41 -22.74
C ILE A 217 -32.98 29.02 -22.21
N ASP A 218 -34.01 28.37 -22.78
CA ASP A 218 -34.28 26.98 -22.42
C ASP A 218 -33.15 26.05 -22.86
N LYS A 219 -32.36 25.59 -21.88
CA LYS A 219 -31.24 24.65 -22.10
C LYS A 219 -31.72 23.30 -22.63
N ARG A 220 -33.02 23.01 -22.51
CA ARG A 220 -33.66 21.80 -23.04
C ARG A 220 -34.20 21.96 -24.46
N TYR A 221 -34.16 23.17 -25.00
CA TYR A 221 -34.64 23.45 -26.35
C TYR A 221 -33.78 22.70 -27.38
N GLY A 222 -34.42 21.82 -28.16
CA GLY A 222 -33.75 20.97 -29.15
C GLY A 222 -33.32 19.58 -28.64
N TYR A 223 -33.54 19.27 -27.35
CA TYR A 223 -33.54 17.86 -26.93
C TYR A 223 -34.80 17.17 -27.45
N PRO A 224 -34.71 15.91 -27.90
CA PRO A 224 -35.87 15.18 -28.39
C PRO A 224 -36.95 15.07 -27.31
N THR A 225 -38.16 15.50 -27.65
CA THR A 225 -39.37 15.23 -26.87
C THR A 225 -39.60 13.72 -26.76
N GLU A 226 -40.41 13.23 -25.82
CA GLU A 226 -40.63 11.79 -25.65
C GLU A 226 -41.11 11.07 -26.93
N GLU A 227 -41.86 11.80 -27.76
CA GLU A 227 -42.31 11.35 -29.08
C GLU A 227 -41.16 11.29 -30.10
N ASP A 228 -40.32 12.33 -30.12
CA ASP A 228 -39.15 12.40 -30.99
C ASP A 228 -38.07 11.38 -30.60
N ALA A 229 -37.94 11.08 -29.31
CA ALA A 229 -37.03 10.05 -28.82
C ALA A 229 -37.42 8.66 -29.36
N LYS A 230 -38.71 8.34 -29.35
CA LYS A 230 -39.23 7.09 -29.95
C LYS A 230 -39.00 7.05 -31.45
N LYS A 231 -39.21 8.18 -32.14
CA LYS A 231 -38.96 8.30 -33.58
C LYS A 231 -37.48 8.12 -33.91
N LEU A 232 -36.59 8.69 -33.10
CA LEU A 232 -35.15 8.50 -33.22
C LEU A 232 -34.78 7.04 -33.01
N GLU A 233 -35.24 6.39 -31.94
CA GLU A 233 -34.99 4.96 -31.70
C GLU A 233 -35.41 4.08 -32.87
N TYR A 234 -36.56 4.38 -33.47
CA TYR A 234 -37.03 3.70 -34.68
C TYR A 234 -36.05 3.91 -35.84
N MET A 235 -35.67 5.16 -36.13
CA MET A 235 -34.72 5.47 -37.19
C MET A 235 -33.34 4.86 -36.96
N THR A 236 -32.85 4.79 -35.72
CA THR A 236 -31.57 4.14 -35.39
C THR A 236 -31.64 2.63 -35.65
N LYS A 237 -32.76 1.99 -35.29
CA LYS A 237 -32.99 0.56 -35.59
C LYS A 237 -33.02 0.31 -37.09
N GLU A 238 -33.80 1.09 -37.83
CA GLU A 238 -33.90 1.00 -39.29
C GLU A 238 -32.53 1.19 -39.96
N TYR A 239 -31.75 2.19 -39.53
CA TYR A 239 -30.39 2.42 -40.02
C TYR A 239 -29.45 1.25 -39.73
N LEU A 240 -29.45 0.73 -38.50
CA LEU A 240 -28.62 -0.43 -38.13
C LEU A 240 -29.01 -1.68 -38.93
N GLU A 241 -30.29 -1.90 -39.17
CA GLU A 241 -30.74 -3.04 -39.98
C GLU A 241 -30.39 -2.89 -41.46
N GLY A 242 -30.56 -1.69 -42.04
CA GLY A 242 -30.25 -1.42 -43.43
C GLY A 242 -28.76 -1.45 -43.75
N TYR A 243 -27.91 -0.95 -42.84
CA TYR A 243 -26.48 -0.74 -43.09
C TYR A 243 -25.56 -1.74 -42.37
N CYS A 244 -25.91 -2.29 -41.21
CA CYS A 244 -25.04 -3.25 -40.50
C CYS A 244 -25.30 -4.72 -40.87
N LYS A 245 -26.45 -5.08 -41.49
CA LYS A 245 -26.72 -6.47 -41.92
C LYS A 245 -26.03 -6.88 -43.24
N LYS A 246 -25.36 -5.96 -43.97
CA LYS A 246 -24.50 -6.31 -45.12
C LYS A 246 -23.04 -6.57 -44.68
N LYS A 247 -22.85 -7.58 -43.83
CA LYS A 247 -21.58 -8.32 -43.70
C LYS A 247 -21.89 -9.79 -43.40
N ARG A 248 -22.36 -10.49 -44.42
CA ARG A 248 -22.16 -11.93 -44.62
C ARG A 248 -21.83 -12.15 -46.08
#